data_AF-A0A9D8R0N5-F1
#
_entry.id   AF-A0A9D8R0N5-F1
#
_cell.length_a   1.000
_cell.length_b   1.000
_cell.length_c   1.000
_cell.angle_alpha   90.00
_cell.angle_beta   90.00
_cell.angle_gamma   90.00
#
_symmetry.space_group_name_H-M   'P 1'
#
loop_
_entity.id
_entity.type
_entity.pdbx_description
1 polymer ?
#
loop_
_entity_poly.entity_id
_entity_poly.type
_entity_poly.pdbx_seq_one_letter_code
_entity_poly.pdbx_strand_id
1 'polypeptide(L)'
;MIKKKFVTILKWGALLGAGLSLIKLLSFCGEKVSYNFGPVSDLLMVVLCVLLIYMGIREIRDRYQDGVIRFTRAFAIGTGIVAVAYLVVSLYMMLHFNVIQPDGVDQINTKNIEKKKSSILADTLTDAELTQYIQDIRKSTADRIIQVCETDSAQNANLAGANKIINLFETRIQGLKKEKKTDFPSVFQLDTFDVWSVKMLRFCSIEFIPDSTVDSMAIAAVRYVADSAYPEPAADKRLHEAMPQIPQFTSKNGAAFITSFPVLLYGILLNIFVALYLYRKEKRVCPAEETPEEPDTEMNQENTAGDEEQNPA
;
A
#
# COMPACT_ATOMS: atom_id res chain seq x y z
N MET A 1 -4.69 41.98 -5.88
CA MET A 1 -4.59 40.87 -6.87
C MET A 1 -4.45 39.48 -6.23
N ILE A 2 -3.60 39.31 -5.20
CA ILE A 2 -3.33 38.01 -4.53
C ILE A 2 -4.60 37.34 -3.98
N LYS A 3 -5.48 38.09 -3.30
CA LYS A 3 -6.73 37.56 -2.73
C LYS A 3 -7.63 36.87 -3.77
N LYS A 4 -7.75 37.43 -4.98
CA LYS A 4 -8.59 36.87 -6.06
C LYS A 4 -8.04 35.54 -6.59
N LYS A 5 -6.71 35.42 -6.72
CA LYS A 5 -6.03 34.18 -7.11
C LYS A 5 -6.25 33.09 -6.07
N PHE A 6 -6.10 33.42 -4.78
CA PHE A 6 -6.31 32.49 -3.68
C PHE A 6 -7.76 31.93 -3.65
N VAL A 7 -8.77 32.79 -3.83
CA VAL A 7 -10.17 32.35 -3.92
C VAL A 7 -10.39 31.36 -5.07
N THR A 8 -9.72 31.58 -6.20
CA THR A 8 -9.82 30.67 -7.36
C THR A 8 -9.20 29.31 -7.04
N ILE A 9 -8.03 29.27 -6.40
CA ILE A 9 -7.38 28.03 -5.95
C ILE A 9 -8.29 27.26 -4.97
N LEU A 10 -8.87 27.96 -3.99
CA LEU A 10 -9.75 27.36 -3.00
C LEU A 10 -11.00 26.76 -3.64
N LYS A 11 -11.61 27.50 -4.59
CA LYS A 11 -12.79 27.05 -5.35
C LYS A 11 -12.52 25.75 -6.11
N TRP A 12 -11.45 25.70 -6.92
CA TRP A 12 -11.13 24.51 -7.72
C TRP A 12 -10.62 23.35 -6.89
N GLY A 13 -9.84 23.63 -5.84
CA GLY A 13 -9.38 22.60 -4.90
C GLY A 13 -10.53 21.98 -4.13
N ALA A 14 -11.48 22.78 -3.64
CA ALA A 14 -12.68 22.28 -2.97
C ALA A 14 -13.56 21.46 -3.90
N LEU A 15 -13.77 21.91 -5.14
CA LEU A 15 -14.53 21.16 -6.14
C LEU A 15 -13.87 19.81 -6.47
N LEU A 16 -12.54 19.80 -6.62
CA LEU A 16 -11.78 18.57 -6.84
C LEU A 16 -11.87 17.62 -5.64
N GLY A 17 -11.66 18.13 -4.44
CA GLY A 17 -11.78 17.33 -3.21
C GLY A 17 -13.18 16.75 -3.01
N ALA A 18 -14.22 17.56 -3.24
CA ALA A 18 -15.62 17.12 -3.17
C ALA A 18 -15.94 16.06 -4.23
N GLY A 19 -15.50 16.26 -5.47
CA GLY A 19 -15.69 15.29 -6.55
C GLY A 19 -14.99 13.95 -6.28
N LEU A 20 -13.74 13.97 -5.80
CA LEU A 20 -13.02 12.76 -5.40
C LEU A 20 -13.70 12.05 -4.21
N SER A 21 -14.19 12.82 -3.23
CA SER A 21 -14.93 12.28 -2.08
C SER A 21 -16.23 11.60 -2.51
N LEU A 22 -16.96 12.19 -3.47
CA LEU A 22 -18.16 11.61 -4.03
C LEU A 22 -17.88 10.29 -4.78
N ILE A 23 -16.80 10.24 -5.58
CA ILE A 23 -16.39 8.99 -6.26
C ILE A 23 -16.08 7.91 -5.22
N LYS A 24 -15.33 8.24 -4.16
CA LYS A 24 -15.06 7.28 -3.07
C LYS A 24 -16.32 6.77 -2.39
N LEU A 25 -17.28 7.66 -2.13
CA LEU A 25 -18.57 7.28 -1.55
C LEU A 25 -19.35 6.34 -2.46
N LEU A 26 -19.36 6.62 -3.77
CA LEU A 26 -20.01 5.75 -4.76
C LEU A 26 -19.33 4.38 -4.86
N SER A 27 -17.99 4.33 -4.84
CA SER A 27 -17.24 3.06 -4.82
C SER A 27 -17.60 2.23 -3.59
N PHE A 28 -17.69 2.86 -2.41
CA PHE A 28 -18.11 2.18 -1.18
C PHE A 28 -19.54 1.61 -1.27
N CYS A 29 -20.48 2.36 -1.85
CA CYS A 29 -21.83 1.84 -2.11
C CYS A 29 -21.84 0.68 -3.12
N GLY A 30 -20.94 0.72 -4.12
CA GLY A 30 -20.81 -0.31 -5.15
C GLY A 30 -20.24 -1.64 -4.65
N GLU A 31 -19.34 -1.63 -3.65
CA GLU A 31 -18.77 -2.84 -3.05
C GLU A 31 -19.86 -3.76 -2.45
N LYS A 32 -20.97 -3.20 -1.98
CA LYS A 32 -22.12 -3.97 -1.46
C LYS A 32 -22.87 -4.75 -2.55
N VAL A 33 -22.69 -4.41 -3.82
CA VAL A 33 -23.42 -4.98 -4.97
C VAL A 33 -22.57 -6.04 -5.70
N SER A 34 -21.47 -6.51 -5.10
CA SER A 34 -20.57 -7.55 -5.65
C SER A 34 -19.96 -7.23 -7.03
N TYR A 35 -19.99 -5.96 -7.46
CA TYR A 35 -19.39 -5.53 -8.72
C TYR A 35 -18.01 -4.92 -8.48
N ASN A 36 -17.01 -5.34 -9.26
CA ASN A 36 -15.65 -4.82 -9.15
C ASN A 36 -15.51 -3.45 -9.82
N PHE A 37 -15.98 -2.40 -9.14
CA PHE A 37 -15.90 -1.00 -9.59
C PHE A 37 -14.50 -0.37 -9.46
N GLY A 38 -13.54 -1.07 -8.84
CA GLY A 38 -12.22 -0.53 -8.51
C GLY A 38 -11.52 0.15 -9.68
N PRO A 39 -11.19 -0.57 -10.77
CA PRO A 39 -10.44 -0.02 -11.90
C PRO A 39 -11.12 1.17 -12.59
N VAL A 40 -12.46 1.14 -12.67
CA VAL A 40 -13.25 2.22 -13.28
C VAL A 40 -13.22 3.46 -12.40
N SER A 41 -13.34 3.29 -11.08
CA SER A 41 -13.30 4.40 -10.13
C SER A 41 -11.93 5.08 -10.09
N ASP A 42 -10.85 4.31 -10.17
CA ASP A 42 -9.48 4.83 -10.20
C ASP A 42 -9.23 5.66 -11.47
N LEU A 43 -9.66 5.16 -12.64
CA LEU A 43 -9.56 5.90 -13.90
C LEU A 43 -10.36 7.21 -13.83
N LEU A 44 -11.58 7.17 -13.28
CA LEU A 44 -12.43 8.35 -13.15
C LEU A 44 -11.79 9.42 -12.25
N MET A 45 -11.14 9.01 -11.15
CA MET A 45 -10.39 9.93 -10.29
C MET A 45 -9.24 10.62 -11.03
N VAL A 46 -8.48 9.88 -11.85
CA VAL A 46 -7.38 10.45 -12.65
C VAL A 46 -7.91 11.48 -13.66
N VAL A 47 -8.95 11.13 -14.41
CA VAL A 47 -9.58 12.03 -15.39
C VAL A 47 -10.11 13.29 -14.72
N LEU A 48 -10.81 13.15 -13.59
CA LEU A 48 -11.35 14.28 -12.84
C LEU A 48 -10.23 15.20 -12.31
N CYS A 49 -9.14 14.61 -11.82
CA CYS A 49 -7.98 15.34 -11.32
C CYS A 49 -7.33 16.20 -12.41
N VAL A 50 -7.06 15.61 -13.59
CA VAL A 50 -6.50 16.33 -14.73
C VAL A 50 -7.41 17.47 -15.18
N LEU A 51 -8.72 17.21 -15.32
CA LEU A 51 -9.70 18.20 -15.77
C LEU A 51 -9.77 19.41 -14.83
N LEU A 52 -9.90 19.19 -13.52
CA LEU A 52 -10.07 20.27 -12.57
C LEU A 52 -8.78 21.06 -12.31
N ILE A 53 -7.62 20.39 -12.31
CA ILE A 53 -6.33 21.10 -12.26
C ILE A 53 -6.15 21.97 -13.52
N TYR A 54 -6.43 21.41 -14.70
CA TYR A 54 -6.35 22.14 -15.96
C TYR A 54 -7.27 23.36 -15.98
N MET A 55 -8.55 23.19 -15.63
CA MET A 55 -9.52 24.30 -15.58
C MET A 55 -9.12 25.37 -14.58
N GLY A 56 -8.61 24.97 -13.41
CA GLY A 56 -8.17 25.92 -12.38
C GLY A 56 -6.95 26.75 -12.80
N ILE A 57 -5.92 26.13 -13.38
CA ILE A 57 -4.75 26.85 -13.90
C ILE A 57 -5.15 27.74 -15.09
N ARG A 58 -5.99 27.22 -16.00
CA ARG A 58 -6.50 27.97 -17.16
C ARG A 58 -7.26 29.22 -16.74
N GLU A 59 -8.16 29.13 -15.77
CA GLU A 59 -8.92 30.29 -15.29
C GLU A 59 -7.98 31.37 -14.71
N ILE A 60 -6.96 30.98 -13.96
CA ILE A 60 -6.01 31.95 -13.39
C ILE A 60 -5.12 32.59 -14.47
N ARG A 61 -4.70 31.81 -15.46
CA ARG A 61 -3.94 32.30 -16.62
C ARG A 61 -4.76 33.33 -17.41
N ASP A 62 -6.00 32.99 -17.75
CA ASP A 62 -6.83 33.80 -18.63
C ASP A 62 -7.34 35.07 -17.93
N ARG A 63 -7.62 35.03 -16.62
CA ARG A 63 -8.17 36.19 -15.87
C ARG A 63 -7.13 37.11 -15.24
N TYR A 64 -5.92 36.62 -14.94
CA TYR A 64 -4.95 37.38 -14.12
C TYR A 64 -3.53 37.44 -14.69
N GLN A 65 -3.27 36.85 -15.86
CA GLN A 65 -1.93 36.80 -16.47
C GLN A 65 -1.97 36.98 -17.99
N ASP A 66 -3.02 37.63 -18.50
CA ASP A 66 -3.15 38.02 -19.91
C ASP A 66 -2.93 36.84 -20.90
N GLY A 67 -3.31 35.64 -20.48
CA GLY A 67 -3.20 34.43 -21.31
C GLY A 67 -1.82 33.76 -21.35
N VAL A 68 -0.81 34.28 -20.64
CA VAL A 68 0.56 33.71 -20.62
C VAL A 68 0.95 33.30 -19.20
N ILE A 69 1.41 32.05 -19.05
CA ILE A 69 1.85 31.52 -17.75
C ILE A 69 3.17 30.75 -17.89
N ARG A 70 4.12 31.06 -17.00
CA ARG A 70 5.37 30.31 -16.86
C ARG A 70 5.12 28.98 -16.15
N PHE A 71 5.88 27.95 -16.51
CA PHE A 71 5.76 26.60 -15.93
C PHE A 71 5.74 26.61 -14.40
N THR A 72 6.70 27.28 -13.75
CA THR A 72 6.80 27.33 -12.29
C THR A 72 5.58 27.96 -11.62
N ARG A 73 4.95 28.96 -12.27
CA ARG A 73 3.71 29.58 -11.78
C ARG A 73 2.52 28.65 -11.96
N ALA A 74 2.41 27.97 -13.10
CA ALA A 74 1.36 26.97 -13.35
C ALA A 74 1.45 25.82 -12.36
N PHE A 75 2.65 25.29 -12.16
CA PHE A 75 2.93 24.22 -11.21
C PHE A 75 2.56 24.64 -9.77
N ALA A 76 3.00 25.82 -9.32
CA ALA A 76 2.66 26.30 -7.97
C ALA A 76 1.14 26.46 -7.75
N ILE A 77 0.41 26.95 -8.76
CA ILE A 77 -1.06 27.06 -8.70
C ILE A 77 -1.70 25.68 -8.60
N GLY A 78 -1.33 24.74 -9.48
CA GLY A 78 -1.91 23.41 -9.47
C GLY A 78 -1.59 22.63 -8.19
N THR A 79 -0.39 22.80 -7.64
CA THR A 79 -0.02 22.22 -6.34
C THR A 79 -0.89 22.80 -5.22
N GLY A 80 -1.21 24.10 -5.28
CA GLY A 80 -2.16 24.72 -4.35
C GLY A 80 -3.57 24.11 -4.45
N ILE A 81 -4.05 23.84 -5.67
CA ILE A 81 -5.35 23.17 -5.90
C ILE A 81 -5.33 21.76 -5.30
N VAL A 82 -4.28 20.98 -5.57
CA VAL A 82 -4.10 19.61 -5.07
C VAL A 82 -4.00 19.59 -3.54
N ALA A 83 -3.30 20.55 -2.92
CA ALA A 83 -3.19 20.65 -1.47
C ALA A 83 -4.56 20.90 -0.80
N VAL A 84 -5.37 21.80 -1.37
CA VAL A 84 -6.74 22.03 -0.88
C VAL A 84 -7.61 20.78 -1.08
N ALA A 85 -7.52 20.11 -2.23
CA ALA A 85 -8.26 18.88 -2.50
C ALA A 85 -7.89 17.77 -1.49
N TYR A 86 -6.59 17.59 -1.19
CA TYR A 86 -6.11 16.65 -0.18
C TYR A 86 -6.71 16.92 1.21
N LEU A 87 -6.80 18.18 1.64
CA LEU A 87 -7.42 18.53 2.92
C LEU A 87 -8.91 18.17 2.94
N VAL A 88 -9.65 18.48 1.87
CA VAL A 88 -11.08 18.15 1.75
C VAL A 88 -11.30 16.63 1.76
N VAL A 89 -10.49 15.86 1.02
CA VAL A 89 -10.57 14.40 1.03
C VAL A 89 -10.19 13.83 2.40
N SER A 90 -9.20 14.41 3.08
CA SER A 90 -8.81 13.99 4.42
C SER A 90 -9.94 14.20 5.44
N LEU A 91 -10.64 15.34 5.37
CA LEU A 91 -11.83 15.61 6.18
C LEU A 91 -12.96 14.63 5.87
N TYR A 92 -13.19 14.32 4.59
CA TYR A 92 -14.14 13.30 4.19
C TYR A 92 -13.77 11.92 4.76
N MET A 93 -12.50 11.50 4.66
CA MET A 93 -12.05 10.21 5.20
C MET A 93 -12.15 10.16 6.72
N MET A 94 -11.94 11.28 7.43
CA MET A 94 -12.22 11.38 8.87
C MET A 94 -13.71 11.16 9.16
N LEU A 95 -14.60 11.79 8.39
CA LEU A 95 -16.04 11.57 8.53
C LEU A 95 -16.41 10.10 8.21
N HIS A 96 -15.80 9.54 7.18
CA HIS A 96 -16.01 8.15 6.76
C HIS A 96 -15.65 7.16 7.87
N PHE A 97 -14.45 7.25 8.45
CA PHE A 97 -14.01 6.33 9.49
C PHE A 97 -14.65 6.58 10.87
N ASN A 98 -15.18 7.78 11.13
CA ASN A 98 -15.82 8.06 12.42
C ASN A 98 -17.33 7.80 12.39
N VAL A 99 -18.02 8.02 11.26
CA VAL A 99 -19.49 8.01 11.20
C VAL A 99 -20.02 6.96 10.22
N ILE A 100 -19.47 6.85 9.02
CA ILE A 100 -20.02 5.99 7.96
C ILE A 100 -19.62 4.53 8.17
N GLN A 101 -18.36 4.29 8.51
CA GLN A 101 -17.78 2.97 8.69
C GLN A 101 -16.81 2.98 9.89
N PRO A 102 -17.34 2.92 11.13
CA PRO A 102 -16.54 3.00 12.34
C PRO A 102 -15.49 1.88 12.45
N ASP A 103 -15.79 0.70 11.90
CA ASP A 103 -14.91 -0.48 11.93
C ASP A 103 -13.96 -0.54 10.72
N GLY A 104 -13.97 0.48 9.85
CA GLY A 104 -13.21 0.47 8.61
C GLY A 104 -11.70 0.34 8.83
N VAL A 105 -11.20 0.91 9.92
CA VAL A 105 -9.78 0.81 10.31
C VAL A 105 -9.41 -0.61 10.73
N ASP A 106 -10.25 -1.23 11.55
CA ASP A 106 -10.01 -2.61 12.00
C ASP A 106 -10.06 -3.56 10.81
N GLN A 107 -11.00 -3.38 9.88
CA GLN A 107 -11.05 -4.16 8.64
C GLN A 107 -9.78 -4.00 7.79
N ILE A 108 -9.21 -2.79 7.71
CA ILE A 108 -7.94 -2.58 7.00
C ILE A 108 -6.79 -3.32 7.72
N ASN A 109 -6.72 -3.21 9.04
CA ASN A 109 -5.70 -3.90 9.84
C ASN A 109 -5.81 -5.42 9.69
N THR A 110 -7.02 -5.98 9.75
CA THR A 110 -7.29 -7.41 9.52
C THR A 110 -6.85 -7.83 8.12
N LYS A 111 -7.20 -7.07 7.06
CA LYS A 111 -6.75 -7.36 5.70
C LYS A 111 -5.23 -7.33 5.56
N ASN A 112 -4.55 -6.40 6.24
CA ASN A 112 -3.08 -6.35 6.24
C ASN A 112 -2.47 -7.58 6.93
N ILE A 113 -3.06 -8.03 8.05
CA ILE A 113 -2.68 -9.26 8.74
C ILE A 113 -2.91 -10.49 7.86
N GLU A 114 -4.09 -10.61 7.24
CA GLU A 114 -4.42 -11.70 6.33
C GLU A 114 -3.48 -11.77 5.14
N LYS A 115 -3.16 -10.63 4.52
CA LYS A 115 -2.21 -10.56 3.40
C LYS A 115 -0.81 -10.98 3.82
N LYS A 116 -0.36 -10.59 5.02
CA LYS A 116 0.94 -11.03 5.55
C LYS A 116 0.90 -12.52 5.86
N LYS A 117 -0.18 -13.01 6.48
CA LYS A 117 -0.38 -14.43 6.76
C LYS A 117 -0.33 -15.26 5.48
N SER A 118 -1.04 -14.85 4.42
CA SER A 118 -0.99 -15.56 3.13
C SER A 118 0.41 -15.57 2.51
N SER A 119 1.17 -14.47 2.65
CA SER A 119 2.57 -14.42 2.21
C SER A 119 3.49 -15.31 3.02
N ILE A 120 3.25 -15.50 4.33
CA ILE A 120 4.04 -16.37 5.21
C ILE A 120 3.75 -17.83 4.88
N LEU A 121 2.49 -18.17 4.67
CA LEU A 121 2.08 -19.54 4.33
C LEU A 121 2.65 -19.97 2.96
N ALA A 122 2.74 -19.05 2.01
CA ALA A 122 3.34 -19.30 0.70
C ALA A 122 4.88 -19.38 0.73
N ASP A 123 5.51 -18.98 1.84
CA ASP A 123 6.95 -19.01 2.01
C ASP A 123 7.46 -20.40 2.39
N THR A 124 8.75 -20.60 2.18
CA THR A 124 9.47 -21.83 2.45
C THR A 124 10.06 -21.86 3.85
N LEU A 125 10.08 -23.05 4.46
CA LEU A 125 10.70 -23.24 5.77
C LEU A 125 12.22 -23.27 5.65
N THR A 126 12.93 -22.51 6.49
CA THR A 126 14.40 -22.52 6.52
C THR A 126 14.94 -23.66 7.39
N ASP A 127 16.20 -24.04 7.18
CA ASP A 127 16.86 -25.08 7.97
C ASP A 127 16.98 -24.72 9.47
N ALA A 128 17.20 -23.43 9.77
CA ALA A 128 17.27 -22.94 11.14
C ALA A 128 15.92 -23.07 11.86
N GLU A 129 14.83 -22.71 11.18
CA GLU A 129 13.47 -22.81 11.75
C GLU A 129 13.02 -24.25 11.90
N LEU A 130 13.36 -25.12 10.95
CA LEU A 130 13.11 -26.55 11.10
C LEU A 130 13.83 -27.10 12.34
N THR A 131 15.08 -26.71 12.55
CA THR A 131 15.86 -27.14 13.71
C THR A 131 15.23 -26.62 15.00
N GLN A 132 14.81 -25.36 15.02
CA GLN A 132 14.10 -24.76 16.16
C GLN A 132 12.77 -25.47 16.42
N TYR A 133 11.99 -25.79 15.38
CA TYR A 133 10.73 -26.51 15.49
C TYR A 133 10.89 -27.89 16.14
N ILE A 134 11.93 -28.64 15.73
CA ILE A 134 12.28 -29.93 16.34
C ILE A 134 12.64 -29.76 17.83
N GLN A 135 13.42 -28.72 18.17
CA GLN A 135 13.76 -28.42 19.57
C GLN A 135 12.52 -28.05 20.40
N ASP A 136 11.61 -27.26 19.83
CA ASP A 136 10.37 -26.84 20.47
C ASP A 136 9.44 -28.06 20.72
N ILE A 137 9.34 -29.00 19.76
CA ILE A 137 8.66 -30.30 19.96
C ILE A 137 9.30 -31.07 21.10
N ARG A 138 10.63 -31.22 21.09
CA ARG A 138 11.35 -31.98 22.10
C ARG A 138 11.08 -31.44 23.50
N LYS A 139 11.14 -30.12 23.66
CA LYS A 139 10.87 -29.44 24.92
C LYS A 139 9.39 -29.61 25.35
N SER A 140 8.44 -29.30 24.47
CA SER A 140 7.00 -29.44 24.74
C SER A 140 6.61 -30.86 25.15
N THR A 141 7.19 -31.85 24.47
CA THR A 141 6.98 -33.27 24.76
C THR A 141 7.54 -33.64 26.15
N ALA A 142 8.77 -33.22 26.46
CA ALA A 142 9.40 -33.48 27.76
C ALA A 142 8.60 -32.84 28.92
N ASP A 143 8.21 -31.57 28.76
CA ASP A 143 7.44 -30.83 29.78
C ASP A 143 6.09 -31.52 30.07
N ARG A 144 5.39 -31.98 29.03
CA ARG A 144 4.11 -32.69 29.17
C ARG A 144 4.24 -34.07 29.79
N ILE A 145 5.33 -34.78 29.53
CA ILE A 145 5.60 -36.08 30.18
C ILE A 145 5.84 -35.89 31.67
N ILE A 146 6.62 -34.87 32.05
CA ILE A 146 6.84 -34.51 33.44
C ILE A 146 5.50 -34.19 34.12
N GLN A 147 4.61 -33.46 33.43
CA GLN A 147 3.27 -33.15 33.97
C GLN A 147 2.38 -34.38 34.16
N VAL A 148 2.43 -35.36 33.26
CA VAL A 148 1.55 -36.55 33.31
C VAL A 148 2.10 -37.63 34.24
N CYS A 149 3.42 -37.67 34.47
CA CYS A 149 4.07 -38.71 35.25
C CYS A 149 4.47 -38.19 36.64
N GLU A 150 3.55 -38.23 37.60
CA GLU A 150 3.80 -37.78 38.98
C GLU A 150 4.74 -38.70 39.78
N THR A 151 5.16 -39.87 39.24
CA THR A 151 6.01 -40.86 39.92
C THR A 151 7.30 -41.20 39.15
N ASP A 152 8.44 -41.28 39.86
CA ASP A 152 9.81 -41.42 39.31
C ASP A 152 10.03 -42.64 38.37
N SER A 153 9.42 -43.80 38.65
CA SER A 153 9.67 -45.02 37.86
C SER A 153 8.98 -44.99 36.48
N ALA A 154 7.78 -44.41 36.41
CA ALA A 154 7.05 -44.19 35.15
C ALA A 154 7.69 -43.08 34.32
N GLN A 155 8.27 -42.07 34.97
CA GLN A 155 8.88 -40.91 34.31
C GLN A 155 10.05 -41.31 33.39
N ASN A 156 10.96 -42.17 33.84
CA ASN A 156 12.13 -42.57 33.04
C ASN A 156 11.75 -43.40 31.80
N ALA A 157 10.81 -44.33 31.93
CA ALA A 157 10.32 -45.14 30.81
C ALA A 157 9.55 -44.28 29.79
N ASN A 158 8.72 -43.35 30.26
CA ASN A 158 7.94 -42.45 29.41
C ASN A 158 8.84 -41.44 28.68
N LEU A 159 9.86 -40.91 29.35
CA LEU A 159 10.86 -40.04 28.73
C LEU A 159 11.69 -40.76 27.65
N ALA A 160 12.09 -42.00 27.90
CA ALA A 160 12.79 -42.83 26.92
C ALA A 160 11.93 -43.11 25.67
N GLY A 161 10.64 -43.41 25.86
CA GLY A 161 9.69 -43.61 24.76
C GLY A 161 9.49 -42.37 23.91
N ALA A 162 9.35 -41.21 24.55
CA ALA A 162 9.19 -39.94 23.84
C ALA A 162 10.43 -39.51 23.07
N ASN A 163 11.63 -39.67 23.66
CA ASN A 163 12.89 -39.41 22.96
C ASN A 163 13.01 -40.30 21.71
N LYS A 164 12.52 -41.55 21.76
CA LYS A 164 12.51 -42.43 20.60
C LYS A 164 11.54 -41.96 19.51
N ILE A 165 10.34 -41.50 19.86
CA ILE A 165 9.38 -40.89 18.92
C ILE A 165 10.01 -39.65 18.25
N ILE A 166 10.65 -38.79 19.03
CA ILE A 166 11.33 -37.58 18.52
C ILE A 166 12.49 -37.96 17.58
N ASN A 167 13.32 -38.93 17.95
CA ASN A 167 14.42 -39.40 17.10
C ASN A 167 13.93 -40.03 15.78
N LEU A 168 12.79 -40.75 15.80
CA LEU A 168 12.15 -41.27 14.59
C LEU A 168 11.67 -40.13 13.68
N PHE A 169 11.04 -39.12 14.25
CA PHE A 169 10.59 -37.93 13.54
C PHE A 169 11.77 -37.18 12.90
N GLU A 170 12.84 -36.93 13.67
CA GLU A 170 14.08 -36.31 13.19
C GLU A 170 14.72 -37.11 12.05
N THR A 171 14.82 -38.44 12.21
CA THR A 171 15.37 -39.33 11.18
C THR A 171 14.55 -39.25 9.89
N ARG A 172 13.22 -39.17 9.99
CA ARG A 172 12.35 -39.04 8.81
C ARG A 172 12.54 -37.70 8.11
N ILE A 173 12.66 -36.61 8.87
CA ILE A 173 12.98 -35.28 8.32
C ILE A 173 14.33 -35.31 7.59
N GLN A 174 15.35 -35.91 8.19
CA GLN A 174 16.68 -36.05 7.57
C GLN A 174 16.66 -36.95 6.33
N GLY A 175 15.82 -37.98 6.32
CA GLY A 175 15.57 -38.81 5.14
C GLY A 175 14.99 -37.99 3.98
N LEU A 176 13.98 -37.16 4.26
CA LEU A 176 13.37 -36.26 3.27
C LEU A 176 14.38 -35.24 2.72
N LYS A 177 15.29 -34.71 3.56
CA LYS A 177 16.41 -33.86 3.13
C LYS A 177 17.29 -34.57 2.10
N LYS A 178 17.60 -35.84 2.32
CA LYS A 178 18.50 -36.63 1.46
C LYS A 178 17.83 -37.10 0.17
N GLU A 179 16.57 -37.52 0.22
CA GLU A 179 15.85 -38.08 -0.92
C GLU A 179 15.56 -37.04 -2.02
N LYS A 180 15.31 -35.78 -1.66
CA LYS A 180 14.84 -34.79 -2.65
C LYS A 180 15.92 -34.13 -3.52
N LYS A 181 17.23 -34.33 -3.31
CA LYS A 181 18.35 -33.81 -4.15
C LYS A 181 18.24 -32.34 -4.63
N THR A 182 17.37 -31.54 -4.02
CA THR A 182 17.06 -30.14 -4.34
C THR A 182 16.99 -29.40 -3.02
N ASP A 183 17.25 -28.08 -3.04
CA ASP A 183 17.27 -27.22 -1.88
C ASP A 183 16.03 -27.49 -1.00
N PHE A 184 16.26 -28.05 0.19
CA PHE A 184 15.24 -28.44 1.14
C PHE A 184 14.18 -27.35 1.44
N PRO A 185 14.50 -26.04 1.40
CA PRO A 185 13.48 -24.99 1.50
C PRO A 185 12.32 -25.16 0.51
N SER A 186 12.57 -25.64 -0.72
CA SER A 186 11.51 -25.81 -1.74
C SER A 186 10.54 -26.98 -1.47
N VAL A 187 10.79 -27.79 -0.44
CA VAL A 187 10.11 -29.07 -0.25
C VAL A 187 8.80 -28.93 0.51
N PHE A 188 8.71 -27.94 1.41
CA PHE A 188 7.51 -27.68 2.19
C PHE A 188 7.18 -26.20 2.23
N GLN A 189 5.98 -25.86 1.75
CA GLN A 189 5.34 -24.63 2.17
C GLN A 189 4.99 -24.76 3.67
N LEU A 190 4.99 -23.64 4.40
CA LEU A 190 4.77 -23.68 5.84
C LEU A 190 3.44 -24.37 6.21
N ASP A 191 2.39 -24.13 5.43
CA ASP A 191 1.06 -24.71 5.68
C ASP A 191 1.04 -26.24 5.59
N THR A 192 1.77 -26.79 4.63
CA THR A 192 1.86 -28.22 4.38
C THR A 192 2.80 -28.88 5.37
N PHE A 193 3.84 -28.19 5.81
CA PHE A 193 4.73 -28.66 6.86
C PHE A 193 3.99 -28.86 8.18
N ASP A 194 3.19 -27.89 8.61
CA ASP A 194 2.47 -27.97 9.89
C ASP A 194 1.52 -29.18 9.90
N VAL A 195 0.71 -29.35 8.85
CA VAL A 195 -0.19 -30.52 8.71
C VAL A 195 0.57 -31.83 8.62
N TRP A 196 1.68 -31.86 7.89
CA TRP A 196 2.51 -33.05 7.73
C TRP A 196 3.15 -33.47 9.06
N SER A 197 3.71 -32.51 9.81
CA SER A 197 4.41 -32.78 11.06
C SER A 197 3.49 -33.37 12.13
N VAL A 198 2.26 -32.86 12.25
CA VAL A 198 1.22 -33.40 13.14
C VAL A 198 0.88 -34.85 12.79
N LYS A 199 0.66 -35.13 11.50
CA LYS A 199 0.37 -36.50 11.02
C LYS A 199 1.55 -37.43 11.27
N MET A 200 2.77 -36.95 11.08
CA MET A 200 3.98 -37.74 11.25
C MET A 200 4.23 -38.05 12.74
N LEU A 201 4.05 -37.08 13.64
CA LEU A 201 4.13 -37.32 15.09
C LEU A 201 3.11 -38.36 15.55
N ARG A 202 1.87 -38.28 15.06
CA ARG A 202 0.85 -39.31 15.31
C ARG A 202 1.27 -40.68 14.78
N PHE A 203 1.79 -40.74 13.56
CA PHE A 203 2.29 -41.99 12.98
C PHE A 203 3.41 -42.61 13.82
N CYS A 204 4.43 -41.82 14.18
CA CYS A 204 5.52 -42.28 15.04
C CYS A 204 5.02 -42.74 16.42
N SER A 205 4.00 -42.09 16.97
CA SER A 205 3.40 -42.52 18.24
C SER A 205 2.70 -43.87 18.13
N ILE A 206 2.04 -44.17 17.00
CA ILE A 206 1.35 -45.44 16.76
C ILE A 206 2.35 -46.56 16.54
N GLU A 207 3.37 -46.33 15.71
CA GLU A 207 4.43 -47.31 15.41
C GLU A 207 5.24 -47.69 16.66
N PHE A 208 5.34 -46.78 17.64
CA PHE A 208 6.08 -47.03 18.87
C PHE A 208 5.32 -47.88 19.90
N ILE A 209 3.98 -48.00 19.83
CA ILE A 209 3.21 -48.79 20.81
C ILE A 209 3.55 -50.27 20.61
N PRO A 210 4.30 -50.92 21.53
CA PRO A 210 4.64 -52.33 21.39
C PRO A 210 3.38 -53.18 21.58
N ASP A 211 3.22 -54.19 20.74
CA ASP A 211 1.98 -54.95 20.58
C ASP A 211 1.58 -55.85 21.77
N SER A 212 2.24 -55.83 22.95
CA SER A 212 1.94 -56.87 23.95
C SER A 212 2.26 -56.74 25.45
N THR A 213 2.94 -55.73 26.01
CA THR A 213 3.31 -55.82 27.45
C THR A 213 3.35 -54.51 28.26
N VAL A 214 3.13 -53.35 27.66
CA VAL A 214 3.19 -52.07 28.37
C VAL A 214 1.82 -51.71 28.93
N ASP A 215 1.78 -51.31 30.21
CA ASP A 215 0.58 -50.87 30.93
C ASP A 215 -0.27 -49.92 30.06
N SER A 216 -1.55 -50.26 29.90
CA SER A 216 -2.54 -49.48 29.15
C SER A 216 -2.54 -47.99 29.49
N MET A 217 -2.17 -47.65 30.73
CA MET A 217 -2.08 -46.28 31.22
C MET A 217 -0.88 -45.52 30.63
N ALA A 218 0.26 -46.18 30.43
CA ALA A 218 1.44 -45.58 29.80
C ALA A 218 1.20 -45.33 28.29
N ILE A 219 0.48 -46.23 27.62
CA ILE A 219 0.07 -46.03 26.21
C ILE A 219 -0.89 -44.84 26.08
N ALA A 220 -1.87 -44.73 26.97
CA ALA A 220 -2.79 -43.59 27.00
C ALA A 220 -2.05 -42.27 27.28
N ALA A 221 -1.09 -42.27 28.21
CA ALA A 221 -0.26 -41.11 28.52
C ALA A 221 0.60 -40.68 27.31
N VAL A 222 1.27 -41.61 26.63
CA VAL A 222 2.07 -41.31 25.43
C VAL A 222 1.20 -40.76 24.30
N ARG A 223 -0.01 -41.32 24.08
CA ARG A 223 -0.94 -40.80 23.07
C ARG A 223 -1.43 -39.39 23.44
N TYR A 224 -1.79 -39.15 24.70
CA TYR A 224 -2.20 -37.83 25.18
C TYR A 224 -1.07 -36.80 25.04
N VAL A 225 0.17 -37.18 25.36
CA VAL A 225 1.35 -36.33 25.14
C VAL A 225 1.53 -36.06 23.65
N ALA A 226 1.48 -37.07 22.79
CA ALA A 226 1.64 -36.89 21.34
C ALA A 226 0.55 -36.02 20.70
N ASP A 227 -0.69 -36.11 21.18
CA ASP A 227 -1.83 -35.31 20.72
C ASP A 227 -1.87 -33.90 21.33
N SER A 228 -1.05 -33.63 22.34
CA SER A 228 -1.04 -32.33 23.01
C SER A 228 0.30 -31.59 22.86
N ALA A 229 1.39 -32.28 22.57
CA ALA A 229 2.74 -31.73 22.38
C ALA A 229 2.97 -31.03 21.04
N TYR A 230 1.92 -30.52 20.42
CA TYR A 230 2.07 -29.72 19.21
C TYR A 230 2.66 -28.36 19.58
N PRO A 231 3.86 -28.02 19.07
CA PRO A 231 4.36 -26.66 19.18
C PRO A 231 3.41 -25.73 18.43
N GLU A 232 3.52 -24.43 18.72
CA GLU A 232 2.88 -23.41 17.91
C GLU A 232 3.27 -23.62 16.42
N PRO A 233 2.30 -23.62 15.48
CA PRO A 233 2.59 -23.76 14.06
C PRO A 233 3.67 -22.80 13.62
N ALA A 234 4.60 -23.23 12.76
CA ALA A 234 5.71 -22.38 12.35
C ALA A 234 5.21 -21.08 11.68
N ALA A 235 4.05 -21.16 11.02
CA ALA A 235 3.40 -20.02 10.38
C ALA A 235 2.88 -19.01 11.40
N ASP A 236 2.32 -19.47 12.51
CA ASP A 236 1.78 -18.61 13.56
C ASP A 236 2.91 -17.93 14.33
N LYS A 237 4.01 -18.65 14.62
CA LYS A 237 5.22 -18.07 15.22
C LYS A 237 5.81 -16.96 14.34
N ARG A 238 6.00 -17.22 13.04
CA ARG A 238 6.46 -16.18 12.08
C ARG A 238 5.49 -15.01 11.99
N LEU A 239 4.19 -15.28 12.02
CA LEU A 239 3.18 -14.23 11.98
C LEU A 239 3.28 -13.36 13.24
N HIS A 240 3.43 -13.97 14.42
CA HIS A 240 3.61 -13.29 15.69
C HIS A 240 4.88 -12.41 15.71
N GLU A 241 6.00 -12.94 15.22
CA GLU A 241 7.26 -12.17 15.06
C GLU A 241 7.13 -11.04 14.02
N ALA A 242 6.31 -11.24 12.98
CA ALA A 242 6.05 -10.26 11.95
C ALA A 242 5.00 -9.21 12.34
N MET A 243 4.14 -9.46 13.34
CA MET A 243 3.09 -8.54 13.79
C MET A 243 3.56 -7.08 13.93
N PRO A 244 4.67 -6.75 14.62
CA PRO A 244 5.14 -5.36 14.74
C PRO A 244 5.56 -4.71 13.42
N GLN A 245 5.82 -5.50 12.37
CA GLN A 245 6.19 -5.01 11.04
C GLN A 245 4.98 -4.82 10.12
N ILE A 246 3.82 -5.39 10.47
CA ILE A 246 2.60 -5.24 9.69
C ILE A 246 2.10 -3.81 9.89
N PRO A 247 1.89 -3.04 8.80
CA PRO A 247 1.37 -1.69 8.94
C PRO A 247 -0.03 -1.74 9.56
N GLN A 248 -0.14 -1.21 10.78
CA GLN A 248 -1.39 -1.09 11.51
C GLN A 248 -1.68 0.38 11.79
N PHE A 249 -2.93 0.77 11.59
CA PHE A 249 -3.40 2.09 11.97
C PHE A 249 -3.86 2.06 13.42
N THR A 250 -3.17 2.82 14.28
CA THR A 250 -3.51 2.97 15.70
C THR A 250 -4.60 4.01 15.95
N SER A 251 -4.86 4.89 14.98
CA SER A 251 -5.88 5.93 15.08
C SER A 251 -6.65 6.11 13.77
N LYS A 252 -7.95 6.39 13.89
CA LYS A 252 -8.84 6.66 12.75
C LYS A 252 -8.41 7.89 11.95
N ASN A 253 -7.94 8.92 12.66
CA ASN A 253 -7.43 10.14 12.04
C ASN A 253 -6.14 9.87 11.26
N GLY A 254 -5.22 9.07 11.81
CA GLY A 254 -4.02 8.66 11.10
C GLY A 254 -4.33 7.87 9.83
N ALA A 255 -5.29 6.93 9.91
CA ALA A 255 -5.77 6.20 8.75
C ALA A 255 -6.36 7.14 7.69
N ALA A 256 -7.19 8.11 8.08
CA ALA A 256 -7.79 9.10 7.17
C ALA A 256 -6.73 9.91 6.40
N PHE A 257 -5.70 10.39 7.09
CA PHE A 257 -4.62 11.14 6.44
C PHE A 257 -3.80 10.26 5.49
N ILE A 258 -3.38 9.09 5.94
CA ILE A 258 -2.53 8.19 5.13
C ILE A 258 -3.30 7.70 3.89
N THR A 259 -4.57 7.34 4.03
CA THR A 259 -5.42 6.92 2.90
C THR A 259 -5.75 8.05 1.92
N SER A 260 -5.59 9.30 2.33
CA SER A 260 -5.75 10.48 1.48
C SER A 260 -4.45 10.92 0.82
N PHE A 261 -3.29 10.52 1.37
CA PHE A 261 -1.96 10.92 0.87
C PHE A 261 -1.72 10.60 -0.63
N PRO A 262 -2.20 9.48 -1.20
CA PRO A 262 -2.06 9.23 -2.63
C PRO A 262 -2.68 10.32 -3.51
N VAL A 263 -3.76 11.00 -3.06
CA VAL A 263 -4.35 12.13 -3.79
C VAL A 263 -3.35 13.28 -3.93
N LEU A 264 -2.58 13.55 -2.87
CA LEU A 264 -1.52 14.55 -2.89
C LEU A 264 -0.40 14.14 -3.86
N LEU A 265 0.08 12.90 -3.74
CA LEU A 265 1.19 12.38 -4.54
C LEU A 265 0.85 12.33 -6.04
N TYR A 266 -0.26 11.68 -6.40
CA TYR A 266 -0.72 11.58 -7.79
C TYR A 266 -1.15 12.95 -8.32
N GLY A 267 -1.79 13.79 -7.51
CA GLY A 267 -2.16 15.14 -7.90
C GLY A 267 -0.95 16.00 -8.27
N ILE A 268 0.13 15.96 -7.49
CA ILE A 268 1.39 16.66 -7.80
C ILE A 268 2.01 16.11 -9.10
N LEU A 269 2.04 14.78 -9.27
CA LEU A 269 2.58 14.15 -10.47
C LEU A 269 1.80 14.55 -11.72
N LEU A 270 0.47 14.49 -11.68
CA LEU A 270 -0.40 14.91 -12.78
C LEU A 270 -0.27 16.42 -13.06
N ASN A 271 -0.12 17.23 -12.01
CA ASN A 271 0.09 18.67 -12.13
C ASN A 271 1.36 19.02 -12.94
N ILE A 272 2.42 18.21 -12.88
CA ILE A 272 3.62 18.44 -13.73
C ILE A 272 3.23 18.40 -15.20
N PHE A 273 2.47 17.39 -15.63
CA PHE A 273 2.02 17.26 -17.02
C PHE A 273 1.08 18.39 -17.44
N VAL A 274 0.14 18.76 -16.57
CA VAL A 274 -0.80 19.87 -16.85
C VAL A 274 -0.06 21.21 -16.93
N ALA A 275 0.90 21.45 -16.04
CA ALA A 275 1.72 22.66 -16.06
C ALA A 275 2.63 22.73 -17.29
N LEU A 276 3.18 21.59 -17.74
CA LEU A 276 3.93 21.50 -19.01
C LEU A 276 3.01 21.75 -20.21
N TYR A 277 1.80 21.20 -20.22
CA TYR A 277 0.83 21.41 -21.29
C TYR A 277 0.38 22.87 -21.41
N LEU A 278 0.16 23.54 -20.27
CA LEU A 278 -0.25 24.95 -20.24
C LEU A 278 0.90 25.93 -20.37
N TYR A 279 2.15 25.46 -20.34
CA TYR A 279 3.32 26.29 -20.52
C TYR A 279 3.34 26.83 -21.96
N ARG A 280 3.09 28.13 -22.08
CA ARG A 280 3.26 28.85 -23.35
C ARG A 280 4.49 29.75 -23.21
N LYS A 281 5.52 29.45 -24.00
CA LYS A 281 6.68 30.35 -24.10
C LYS A 281 6.17 31.67 -24.66
N GLU A 282 6.37 32.73 -23.89
CA GLU A 282 6.18 34.10 -24.34
C GLU A 282 6.91 34.22 -25.69
N LYS A 283 6.17 34.51 -26.77
CA LYS A 283 6.83 34.85 -28.03
C LYS A 283 7.66 36.08 -27.67
N ARG A 284 8.98 35.92 -27.59
CA ARG A 284 9.87 37.08 -27.56
C ARG A 284 9.50 37.81 -28.84
N VAL A 285 8.77 38.91 -28.71
CA VAL A 285 8.71 39.91 -29.76
C VAL A 285 10.19 40.26 -29.90
N CYS A 286 10.83 39.76 -30.96
CA CYS A 286 12.12 40.32 -31.33
C CYS A 286 11.84 41.83 -31.37
N PRO A 287 12.57 42.66 -30.60
CA PRO A 287 12.47 44.09 -30.81
C PRO A 287 12.57 44.25 -32.32
N ALA A 288 11.53 44.83 -32.93
CA ALA A 288 11.55 45.10 -34.35
C ALA A 288 12.92 45.72 -34.59
N GLU A 289 13.72 45.07 -35.44
CA GLU A 289 14.99 45.62 -35.89
C GLU A 289 14.61 47.04 -36.32
N GLU A 290 15.00 48.04 -35.52
CA GLU A 290 14.82 49.44 -35.87
C GLU A 290 15.59 49.56 -37.16
N THR A 291 14.88 49.47 -38.29
CA THR A 291 15.41 49.83 -39.59
C THR A 291 15.99 51.22 -39.36
N PRO A 292 17.31 51.40 -39.52
CA PRO A 292 17.93 52.70 -39.33
C PRO A 292 17.13 53.69 -40.16
N GLU A 293 16.61 54.75 -39.52
CA GLU A 293 15.99 55.85 -40.24
C GLU A 293 16.94 56.26 -41.36
N GLU A 294 16.48 56.09 -42.60
CA GLU A 294 17.19 56.57 -43.78
C GLU A 294 17.38 58.07 -43.59
N PRO A 295 18.62 58.62 -43.65
CA PRO A 295 18.84 60.03 -43.42
C PRO A 295 18.11 60.84 -44.49
N ASP A 296 17.13 61.63 -44.04
CA ASP A 296 16.37 62.59 -44.83
C ASP A 296 17.33 63.49 -45.61
N THR A 297 17.50 63.17 -46.89
CA THR A 297 18.21 64.03 -47.83
C THR A 297 17.19 65.03 -48.36
N GLU A 298 16.95 66.10 -47.59
CA GLU A 298 16.22 67.28 -48.05
C GLU A 298 17.00 67.94 -49.19
N MET A 299 16.68 67.58 -50.44
CA MET A 299 17.00 68.41 -51.60
C MET A 299 15.95 69.51 -51.73
N ASN A 300 16.39 70.68 -51.28
CA ASN A 300 15.96 72.01 -51.62
C ASN A 300 15.56 72.15 -53.11
N GLN A 301 14.27 72.41 -53.41
CA GLN A 301 13.84 73.06 -54.65
C GLN A 301 12.72 74.06 -54.36
N GLU A 302 13.19 75.27 -54.04
CA GLU A 302 12.72 76.55 -54.54
C GLU A 302 12.00 76.46 -55.91
N ASN A 303 10.72 76.86 -55.97
CA ASN A 303 10.26 77.86 -56.95
C ASN A 303 8.79 78.30 -56.79
N THR A 304 8.68 79.60 -56.47
CA THR A 304 7.89 80.64 -57.17
C THR A 304 6.42 80.41 -57.57
N ALA A 305 5.60 81.28 -56.97
CA ALA A 305 4.70 82.25 -57.60
C ALA A 305 3.60 81.75 -58.57
N GLY A 306 2.37 82.13 -58.25
CA GLY A 306 1.22 81.99 -59.13
C GLY A 306 -0.05 82.51 -58.47
N ASP A 307 -0.31 83.80 -58.70
CA ASP A 307 -1.43 84.63 -58.25
C ASP A 307 -2.84 84.11 -58.61
N GLU A 308 -3.81 84.75 -57.92
CA GLU A 308 -5.21 84.98 -58.34
C GLU A 308 -6.11 83.72 -58.44
N GLU A 309 -7.35 83.70 -57.96
CA GLU A 309 -8.43 84.58 -58.38
C GLU A 309 -9.69 84.36 -57.50
N GLN A 310 -10.22 85.45 -56.97
CA GLN A 310 -11.64 85.83 -56.78
C GLN A 310 -12.73 84.80 -56.36
N ASN A 311 -13.26 85.04 -55.14
CA ASN A 311 -14.64 85.51 -54.87
C ASN A 311 -15.85 84.53 -55.17
N PRO A 312 -17.12 84.89 -54.85
CA PRO A 312 -17.81 84.47 -53.63
C PRO A 312 -19.17 83.78 -53.87
N ALA A 313 -19.73 83.16 -52.83
CA ALA A 313 -21.11 83.28 -52.36
C ALA A 313 -21.37 82.30 -51.20
#